data_AF-A0A2W4HVU7-F1
#
_entry.id   AF-A0A2W4HVU7-F1
#
_cell.length_a   1.000
_cell.length_b   1.000
_cell.length_c   1.000
_cell.angle_alpha   90.00
_cell.angle_beta   90.00
_cell.angle_gamma   90.00
#
_symmetry.space_group_name_H-M   'P 1'
#
loop_
_entity.id
_entity.type
_entity.pdbx_description
1 polymer ?
#
loop_
_entity_poly.entity_id
_entity_poly.type
_entity_poly.pdbx_seq_one_letter_code
_entity_poly.pdbx_strand_id
1 'polypeptide(L)' 'MKARNRRKSAGQSMVEYALGLGCVAALCMVALGSLGHICGDMVTAVQNAINYGGTKAPDPGRTINANATPWVLN' A
#
# COMPACT_ATOMS: atom_id res chain seq x y z
N MET A 1 8.88 23.03 -51.00
CA MET A 1 8.60 23.18 -49.54
C MET A 1 7.78 21.98 -49.09
N LYS A 2 8.34 21.12 -48.22
CA LYS A 2 7.74 19.84 -47.80
C LYS A 2 6.63 20.12 -46.79
N ALA A 3 5.39 19.71 -47.08
CA ALA A 3 4.25 19.92 -46.20
C ALA A 3 4.49 19.23 -44.85
N ARG A 4 4.68 20.03 -43.79
CA ARG A 4 4.82 19.56 -42.42
C ARG A 4 3.46 18.99 -41.99
N ASN A 5 3.36 17.67 -41.98
CA ASN A 5 2.16 16.93 -41.62
C ASN A 5 1.72 17.37 -40.20
N ARG A 6 0.73 18.27 -40.10
CA ARG A 6 0.16 18.74 -38.83
C ARG A 6 -0.60 17.56 -38.21
N ARG A 7 0.06 16.79 -37.34
CA ARG A 7 -0.63 15.82 -36.47
C ARG A 7 -1.75 16.58 -35.75
N LYS A 8 -2.97 16.07 -35.84
CA LYS A 8 -4.19 16.74 -35.35
C LYS A 8 -4.09 16.94 -33.84
N SER A 9 -4.06 18.21 -33.41
CA SER A 9 -3.99 18.65 -32.00
C SER A 9 -5.09 18.07 -31.10
N ALA A 10 -6.22 17.62 -31.68
CA ALA A 10 -7.35 17.07 -30.93
C ALA A 10 -7.03 15.72 -30.24
N GLY A 11 -6.19 14.87 -30.83
CA GLY A 11 -5.79 13.61 -30.19
C GLY A 11 -4.73 13.80 -29.11
N GLN A 12 -3.92 14.86 -29.21
CA GLN A 12 -2.86 15.15 -28.25
C GLN A 12 -3.43 15.58 -26.88
N SER A 13 -4.53 16.36 -26.88
CA SER A 13 -5.23 16.77 -25.67
C SER A 13 -5.84 15.60 -24.88
N MET A 14 -6.41 14.59 -25.56
CA MET A 14 -6.96 13.42 -24.87
C MET A 14 -5.87 12.53 -24.27
N VAL A 15 -4.72 12.42 -24.94
CA VAL A 15 -3.56 11.69 -24.41
C VAL A 15 -2.98 12.43 -23.19
N GLU A 16 -2.87 13.75 -23.23
CA GLU A 16 -2.43 14.57 -22.09
C GLU A 16 -3.39 14.42 -20.89
N TYR A 17 -4.69 14.38 -21.13
CA TYR A 17 -5.69 14.15 -20.07
C TYR A 17 -5.59 12.75 -19.47
N ALA A 18 -5.46 11.71 -20.31
CA ALA A 18 -5.27 10.33 -19.85
C ALA A 18 -3.94 10.15 -19.09
N LEU A 19 -2.87 10.80 -19.56
CA LEU A 19 -1.58 10.82 -18.88
C LEU A 19 -1.67 11.51 -17.52
N GLY A 20 -2.41 12.63 -17.44
CA GLY A 20 -2.68 13.35 -16.20
C GLY A 20 -3.50 12.54 -15.20
N LEU A 21 -4.55 11.87 -15.63
CA LEU A 21 -5.30 10.95 -14.75
C LEU A 21 -4.45 9.76 -14.30
N GLY A 22 -3.62 9.22 -15.21
CA GLY A 22 -2.71 8.12 -14.91
C GLY A 22 -1.67 8.49 -13.84
N CYS A 23 -1.09 9.68 -13.90
CA CYS A 23 -0.10 10.10 -12.90
C CYS A 23 -0.73 10.35 -11.53
N VAL A 24 -1.93 10.94 -11.47
CA VAL A 24 -2.67 11.11 -10.21
C VAL A 24 -3.04 9.76 -9.61
N ALA A 25 -3.55 8.83 -10.42
CA ALA A 25 -3.87 7.49 -9.95
C ALA A 25 -2.63 6.75 -9.41
N ALA A 26 -1.49 6.85 -10.10
CA ALA A 26 -0.23 6.27 -9.64
C ALA A 26 0.20 6.84 -8.28
N LEU A 27 0.12 8.16 -8.09
CA LEU A 27 0.43 8.81 -6.82
C LEU A 27 -0.49 8.33 -5.69
N CYS A 28 -1.80 8.22 -5.95
CA CYS A 28 -2.75 7.70 -4.97
C CYS A 28 -2.45 6.25 -4.58
N MET A 29 -2.12 5.39 -5.55
CA MET A 29 -1.79 3.99 -5.29
C MET A 29 -0.49 3.84 -4.48
N VAL A 30 0.51 4.69 -4.75
CA VAL A 30 1.75 4.72 -3.95
C VAL A 30 1.47 5.19 -2.53
N ALA A 31 0.68 6.26 -2.36
CA ALA A 31 0.29 6.76 -1.04
C ALA A 31 -0.47 5.70 -0.23
N LEU A 32 -1.48 5.05 -0.83
CA LEU A 32 -2.23 3.98 -0.20
C LEU A 32 -1.36 2.76 0.12
N GLY A 33 -0.43 2.39 -0.76
CA GLY A 33 0.55 1.34 -0.52
C GLY A 33 1.45 1.64 0.68
N SER A 34 1.96 2.87 0.77
CA SER A 34 2.81 3.30 1.90
C SER A 34 2.05 3.31 3.23
N LEU A 35 0.79 3.78 3.24
CA LEU A 35 -0.06 3.73 4.42
C LEU A 35 -0.35 2.29 4.84
N GLY A 36 -0.63 1.40 3.89
CA GLY A 36 -0.81 -0.03 4.17
C GLY A 36 0.41 -0.67 4.83
N HIS A 37 1.61 -0.36 4.33
CA HIS A 37 2.86 -0.83 4.93
C HIS A 37 3.06 -0.32 6.36
N ILE A 38 2.89 0.98 6.60
CA ILE A 38 3.05 1.58 7.93
C ILE A 38 2.05 0.98 8.92
N CYS A 39 0.78 0.86 8.52
CA CYS A 39 -0.26 0.25 9.36
C CYS A 39 0.06 -1.22 9.68
N GLY A 40 0.56 -1.98 8.70
CA GLY A 40 0.99 -3.36 8.88
C GLY A 40 2.13 -3.51 9.89
N ASP A 41 3.13 -2.64 9.82
CA ASP A 41 4.26 -2.63 10.75
C ASP A 41 3.81 -2.27 12.17
N MET A 42 2.92 -1.28 12.33
CA MET A 42 2.35 -0.93 13.63
C MET A 42 1.58 -2.09 14.26
N VAL A 43 0.71 -2.75 13.48
CA VAL A 43 -0.06 -3.91 13.98
C VAL A 43 0.88 -5.05 14.37
N THR A 44 1.92 -5.30 13.58
CA THR A 44 2.92 -6.35 13.87
C THR A 44 3.72 -6.04 15.12
N ALA A 45 4.15 -4.78 15.30
CA ALA A 45 4.87 -4.35 16.49
C ALA A 45 4.01 -4.49 17.75
N VAL A 46 2.75 -4.06 17.69
CA VAL A 46 1.77 -4.21 18.77
C VAL A 46 1.51 -5.69 19.07
N GLN A 47 1.35 -6.51 18.03
CA GLN A 47 1.17 -7.95 18.18
C GLN A 47 2.35 -8.61 18.91
N ASN A 48 3.58 -8.26 18.52
CA ASN A 48 4.78 -8.80 19.15
C ASN A 48 4.95 -8.32 20.59
N ALA A 49 4.58 -7.07 20.88
CA ALA A 49 4.62 -6.51 22.22
C ALA A 49 3.58 -7.17 23.15
N ILE A 50 2.34 -7.36 22.67
CA ILE A 50 1.26 -7.96 23.46
C ILE A 50 1.46 -9.47 23.63
N ASN A 51 1.85 -10.16 22.57
CA ASN A 51 1.99 -11.62 22.57
C ASN A 51 3.42 -12.09 22.87
N TYR A 52 4.16 -11.29 23.66
CA TYR A 52 5.46 -11.65 24.24
C TYR A 52 6.46 -12.26 23.24
N GLY A 53 6.76 -11.53 22.16
CA GLY A 53 7.82 -11.93 21.22
C GLY A 53 7.38 -12.85 20.07
N GLY A 54 6.08 -13.00 19.83
CA GLY A 54 5.58 -13.55 18.56
C GLY A 54 4.62 -14.72 18.64
N THR A 55 3.99 -15.00 19.79
CA THR A 55 2.92 -16.00 19.87
C THR A 55 1.67 -15.50 19.16
N LYS A 56 1.54 -15.78 17.87
CA LYS A 56 0.40 -15.32 17.06
C LYS A 56 -0.89 -16.00 17.53
N ALA A 57 -2.00 -15.28 17.42
CA ALA A 57 -3.29 -15.91 17.61
C ALA A 57 -3.51 -16.97 16.52
N PRO A 58 -4.18 -18.10 16.83
CA PRO A 58 -4.45 -19.15 15.86
C PRO A 58 -5.42 -18.72 14.75
N ASP A 59 -6.18 -17.65 14.97
CA ASP A 59 -7.16 -17.12 14.02
C ASP A 59 -6.60 -15.86 13.32
N PRO A 60 -6.57 -15.81 11.98
CA PRO A 60 -6.05 -14.67 11.23
C PRO A 60 -6.84 -13.37 11.46
N GLY A 61 -8.07 -13.44 11.99
CA GLY A 61 -8.86 -12.26 12.36
C GLY A 61 -8.55 -11.68 13.73
N ARG A 62 -7.70 -12.33 14.55
CA ARG A 62 -7.37 -11.88 15.92
C ARG A 62 -5.90 -11.52 16.05
N THR A 63 -5.62 -10.31 16.52
CA THR A 63 -4.24 -9.87 16.77
C THR A 63 -3.70 -10.36 18.12
N ILE A 64 -4.59 -10.53 19.11
CA ILE A 64 -4.22 -10.86 20.49
C ILE A 64 -4.43 -12.35 20.75
N ASN A 65 -3.41 -13.01 21.28
CA ASN A 65 -3.50 -14.38 21.77
C ASN A 65 -3.78 -14.36 23.28
N ALA A 66 -4.99 -14.77 23.68
CA ALA A 66 -5.40 -14.79 25.08
C ALA A 66 -4.60 -15.75 25.97
N ASN A 67 -3.91 -16.73 25.37
CA ASN A 67 -3.08 -17.70 26.06
C ASN A 67 -1.59 -17.35 25.98
N ALA A 68 -1.23 -16.17 25.47
CA ALA A 68 0.15 -15.73 25.43
C ALA A 68 0.66 -15.55 26.87
N THR A 69 1.80 -16.17 27.19
CA THR A 69 2.46 -16.06 28.49
C THR A 69 3.79 -15.31 28.33
N PRO A 70 4.16 -14.42 29.27
CA PRO A 70 5.40 -13.64 29.18
C PRO A 70 6.67 -14.48 29.28
N TRP A 71 6.61 -15.60 30.00
CA TRP A 71 7.69 -16.55 30.11
C TRP A 71 7.57 -17.59 28.99
N VAL A 72 8.04 -17.24 27.79
CA VAL A 72 8.29 -18.27 26.77
C VAL A 72 9.47 -19.11 27.26
N LEU A 73 9.17 -20.13 28.06
CA LEU A 73 10.11 -21.14 28.51
C LEU A 73 10.36 -22.05 27.31
N ASN A 74 11.40 -21.73 26.53
CA ASN A 74 11.95 -22.64 25.52
C ASN A 74 12.51 -23.91 26.18
#